data_AF-A0A4Q1T0Z9-F1
#
_entry.id   AF-A0A4Q1T0Z9-F1
#
_cell.length_a   1.000
_cell.length_b   1.000
_cell.length_c   1.000
_cell.angle_alpha   90.00
_cell.angle_beta   90.00
_cell.angle_gamma   90.00
#
_symmetry.space_group_name_H-M   'P 1'
#
loop_
_entity.id
_entity.type
_entity.pdbx_description
1 polymer ?
#
loop_
_entity_poly.entity_id
_entity_poly.type
_entity_poly.pdbx_seq_one_letter_code
_entity_poly.pdbx_strand_id
1 'polypeptide(L)' 'MDTNTLWEKKYVASKIDILVEKIEKLREDMHNLAGRKGISSPEVLTISQQIDVELNHYYRLINITRNVCSDN' A
#
# COMPACT_ATOMS: atom_id res chain seq x y z
N MET A 1 30.42 8.73 -5.87
CA MET A 1 29.16 7.97 -5.92
C MET A 1 28.79 7.67 -4.48
N ASP A 2 27.77 8.35 -3.96
CA ASP A 2 27.35 8.19 -2.58
C ASP A 2 26.63 6.84 -2.42
N THR A 3 27.19 5.95 -1.62
CA THR A 3 26.64 4.61 -1.37
C THR A 3 25.34 4.66 -0.58
N ASN A 4 25.01 5.81 0.02
CA ASN A 4 23.80 5.98 0.83
C ASN A 4 22.51 5.90 -0.03
N THR A 5 22.56 6.45 -1.25
CA THR A 5 21.39 6.59 -2.13
C THR A 5 20.87 5.26 -2.69
N LEU A 6 21.71 4.22 -2.79
CA LEU A 6 21.33 2.94 -3.40
C LEU A 6 20.56 2.03 -2.42
N TRP A 7 21.01 1.99 -1.16
CA TRP A 7 20.37 1.18 -0.11
C TRP A 7 19.01 1.76 0.31
N GLU A 8 18.89 3.08 0.36
CA GLU A 8 17.63 3.78 0.62
C GLU A 8 16.59 3.46 -0.47
N LYS A 9 16.97 3.53 -1.75
CA LYS A 9 16.10 3.16 -2.87
C LYS A 9 15.65 1.71 -2.80
N LYS A 10 16.57 0.78 -2.50
CA LYS A 10 16.25 -0.65 -2.36
C LYS A 10 15.31 -0.92 -1.18
N TYR A 11 15.53 -0.23 -0.05
CA TYR A 11 14.67 -0.35 1.12
C TYR A 11 13.25 0.14 0.83
N VAL A 12 13.11 1.30 0.19
CA VAL A 12 11.81 1.87 -0.17
C VAL A 12 11.07 0.96 -1.15
N ALA A 13 11.75 0.40 -2.17
CA ALA A 13 11.16 -0.56 -3.09
C ALA A 13 10.61 -1.80 -2.35
N SER A 14 11.40 -2.39 -1.46
CA SER A 14 10.95 -3.52 -0.63
C SER A 14 9.73 -3.18 0.23
N LYS A 15 9.66 -1.96 0.79
CA LYS A 15 8.49 -1.51 1.56
C LYS A 15 7.25 -1.35 0.69
N ILE A 16 7.41 -0.87 -0.54
CA ILE A 16 6.32 -0.76 -1.51
C ILE A 16 5.79 -2.14 -1.86
N ASP A 17 6.66 -3.11 -2.13
CA ASP A 17 6.26 -4.49 -2.46
C ASP A 17 5.42 -5.12 -1.34
N ILE A 18 5.84 -4.95 -0.08
CA ILE A 18 5.10 -5.44 1.09
C ILE A 18 3.72 -4.79 1.20
N LEU A 19 3.61 -3.48 0.94
CA LEU A 19 2.32 -2.79 0.98
C LEU A 19 1.39 -3.28 -0.13
N VAL A 20 1.93 -3.47 -1.33
CA VAL A 20 1.16 -4.01 -2.46
C VAL A 20 0.65 -5.40 -2.11
N GLU A 21 1.49 -6.32 -1.64
CA GLU A 21 1.07 -7.66 -1.22
C GLU A 21 -0.04 -7.62 -0.16
N LYS A 22 0.06 -6.72 0.82
CA LYS A 22 -0.96 -6.54 1.85
C LYS A 22 -2.29 -6.04 1.27
N ILE A 23 -2.25 -5.07 0.36
CA ILE A 23 -3.44 -4.54 -0.33
C ILE A 23 -4.11 -5.62 -1.17
N GLU A 24 -3.32 -6.40 -1.91
CA GLU A 24 -3.82 -7.51 -2.74
C GLU A 24 -4.56 -8.55 -1.90
N LYS A 25 -3.98 -8.93 -0.76
CA LYS A 25 -4.60 -9.86 0.19
C LYS A 25 -5.91 -9.31 0.76
N LEU A 26 -5.93 -8.06 1.21
CA LEU A 26 -7.15 -7.42 1.71
C LEU A 26 -8.23 -7.33 0.63
N ARG A 27 -7.86 -7.08 -0.63
CA ARG A 27 -8.81 -7.05 -1.75
C ARG A 27 -9.41 -8.43 -2.00
N GLU A 28 -8.61 -9.49 -1.95
CA GLU A 28 -9.10 -10.86 -2.07
C GLU A 28 -10.06 -11.22 -0.92
N ASP A 29 -9.68 -10.90 0.31
CA ASP A 29 -10.52 -11.11 1.50
C ASP A 29 -11.86 -10.34 1.38
N MET A 30 -11.81 -9.08 0.94
CA MET A 30 -13.00 -8.27 0.70
C MET A 30 -13.91 -8.87 -0.37
N HIS A 31 -13.33 -9.33 -1.49
CA HIS A 31 -14.08 -9.94 -2.59
C HIS A 31 -14.81 -11.20 -2.13
N ASN A 32 -14.09 -12.09 -1.43
CA ASN A 32 -14.63 -13.32 -0.87
C ASN A 32 -15.74 -13.04 0.15
N LEU A 33 -15.56 -12.02 1.00
CA LEU A 33 -16.52 -11.67 2.02
C LEU A 33 -17.77 -10.98 1.44
N ALA A 34 -17.59 -10.08 0.47
CA ALA A 34 -18.68 -9.43 -0.25
C ALA A 34 -19.54 -10.43 -1.01
N GLY A 35 -18.93 -11.47 -1.60
CA GLY A 35 -19.66 -12.56 -2.24
C GLY A 35 -20.55 -13.37 -1.28
N ARG A 36 -20.21 -13.40 0.01
CA ARG A 36 -20.95 -14.17 1.04
C ARG A 36 -21.95 -13.33 1.83
N LYS A 37 -21.58 -12.10 2.19
CA LYS A 37 -22.33 -11.25 3.14
C LYS A 37 -22.90 -9.98 2.50
N GLY A 38 -22.54 -9.70 1.25
CA GLY A 38 -22.89 -8.46 0.56
C GLY A 38 -21.95 -7.29 0.89
N ILE A 39 -21.91 -6.34 -0.04
CA ILE A 39 -21.00 -5.18 0.00
C ILE A 39 -21.25 -4.24 1.19
N SER A 40 -22.49 -4.19 1.69
CA SER A 40 -22.89 -3.32 2.80
C SER A 40 -22.69 -3.95 4.17
N SER A 41 -22.16 -5.17 4.25
CA SER A 41 -21.92 -5.82 5.54
C SER A 41 -20.83 -5.06 6.33
N PRO A 42 -20.98 -4.88 7.66
CA PRO A 42 -20.01 -4.14 8.47
C PRO A 42 -18.57 -4.66 8.35
N GLU A 43 -18.43 -5.97 8.13
CA GLU A 43 -17.12 -6.60 7.98
C GLU A 43 -16.47 -6.26 6.63
N VAL A 44 -17.24 -6.22 5.53
CA VAL A 44 -16.73 -5.77 4.22
C VAL A 44 -16.34 -4.30 4.28
N LEU A 45 -17.14 -3.46 4.94
CA LEU A 45 -16.81 -2.06 5.15
C LEU A 45 -15.52 -1.90 5.98
N THR A 46 -15.32 -2.75 6.99
CA THR A 46 -14.09 -2.77 7.79
C THR A 46 -12.87 -3.09 6.93
N ILE A 47 -12.96 -4.11 6.06
CA ILE A 47 -11.85 -4.43 5.14
C ILE A 47 -11.60 -3.29 4.14
N SER A 48 -12.66 -2.67 3.62
CA SER A 48 -12.54 -1.49 2.74
C SER A 48 -11.74 -0.37 3.41
N GLN A 49 -12.04 -0.06 4.68
CA GLN A 49 -11.30 0.95 5.44
C GLN A 49 -9.83 0.56 5.67
N GLN A 50 -9.55 -0.72 5.86
CA GLN A 50 -8.16 -1.21 5.98
C GLN A 50 -7.40 -1.05 4.65
N ILE A 51 -8.04 -1.32 3.52
CA ILE A 51 -7.46 -1.09 2.19
C ILE A 51 -7.11 0.40 2.03
N ASP A 52 -8.01 1.30 2.41
CA ASP A 52 -7.77 2.75 2.33
C ASP A 52 -6.57 3.19 3.17
N VAL A 53 -6.41 2.63 4.38
CA VAL A 53 -5.23 2.89 5.23
C VAL A 53 -3.93 2.48 4.54
N GLU A 54 -3.88 1.28 3.95
CA GLU A 54 -2.66 0.80 3.29
C GLU A 54 -2.37 1.53 1.98
N LEU A 55 -3.40 1.90 1.21
CA LEU A 55 -3.25 2.76 0.04
C LEU A 55 -2.67 4.12 0.42
N ASN A 56 -3.11 4.70 1.53
CA ASN A 56 -2.54 5.94 2.04
C ASN A 56 -1.06 5.80 2.42
N HIS A 57 -0.63 4.66 2.99
CA HIS A 57 0.79 4.39 3.22
C HIS A 57 1.58 4.29 1.91
N TYR A 58 1.03 3.57 0.93
CA TYR A 58 1.65 3.43 -0.38
C TYR A 58 1.84 4.79 -1.07
N TYR A 59 0.81 5.63 -1.09
CA TYR A 59 0.89 6.96 -1.67
C TYR A 59 1.91 7.86 -0.97
N ARG A 60 2.03 7.76 0.37
CA ARG A 60 3.06 8.49 1.11
C ARG A 60 4.47 8.07 0.68
N LEU A 61 4.74 6.77 0.57
CA LEU A 61 6.06 6.27 0.13
C LEU A 61 6.39 6.68 -1.30
N ILE A 62 5.43 6.62 -2.21
CA ILE A 62 5.63 7.08 -3.59
C ILE A 62 5.88 8.58 -3.66
N ASN A 63 5.14 9.38 -2.90
CA ASN A 63 5.33 10.83 -2.90
C ASN A 63 6.70 11.21 -2.32
N ILE A 64 7.17 10.53 -1.26
CA ILE A 64 8.54 10.68 -0.76
C ILE A 64 9.54 10.37 -1.88
N THR A 65 9.36 9.26 -2.58
CA THR A 65 10.25 8.84 -3.69
C THR A 65 10.27 9.88 -4.83
N ARG A 66 9.14 10.50 -5.14
CA ARG A 66 9.05 11.55 -6.18
C ARG A 66 9.71 12.86 -5.76
N ASN A 67 9.53 13.28 -4.51
CA ASN A 67 10.07 14.55 -4.01
C ASN A 67 11.59 14.52 -3.83
N VAL A 68 12.17 13.37 -3.48
CA VAL A 68 13.65 13.19 -3.42
C VAL A 68 14.34 13.42 -4.77
N CYS A 69 13.61 13.39 -5.90
CA CYS A 69 14.13 13.64 -7.24
C CYS A 69 13.87 15.07 -7.78
N SER A 70 13.23 15.97 -7.01
CA SER A 70 12.90 17.34 -7.46
C SER A 70 13.72 18.46 -6.81
N ASP A 71 14.62 18.14 -5.87
CA ASP A 71 15.54 19.13 -5.31
C ASP A 71 16.72 19.31 -6.27
N ASN A 72 16.61 20.32 -7.13
CA ASN A 72 17.65 20.87 -8.02
C ASN A 72 18.25 22.13 -7.41
#